data_AF-A0A359AT18-F1
#
_entry.id   AF-A0A359AT18-F1
#
_cell.length_a   1.000
_cell.length_b   1.000
_cell.length_c   1.000
_cell.angle_alpha   90.00
_cell.angle_beta   90.00
_cell.angle_gamma   90.00
#
_symmetry.space_group_name_H-M   'P 1'
#
loop_
_entity.id
_entity.type
_entity.pdbx_description
1 polymer ?
#
loop_
_entity_poly.entity_id
_entity_poly.type
_entity_poly.pdbx_seq_one_letter_code
_entity_poly.pdbx_strand_id
1 'polypeptide(L)'
;MELQNEAARNSKVKENFSKENIKLWRDNQGGDPLLWPNMDWMDATFRNTHTFNHNVSAQGGTDKIRNFMSFNYSNSPGIIENTGYEKYQLRLNS
;
A
#
# COMPACT_ATOMS: atom_id res chain seq x y z
N MET A 1 -8.26 19.32 -11.15
CA MET A 1 -8.28 20.61 -11.87
C MET A 1 -8.46 21.81 -10.93
N GLU A 2 -9.29 21.72 -9.89
CA GLU A 2 -9.44 22.82 -8.91
C GLU A 2 -8.15 23.12 -8.16
N LEU A 3 -7.45 22.08 -7.68
CA LEU A 3 -6.13 22.21 -7.06
C LEU A 3 -5.09 22.87 -7.98
N GLN A 4 -5.20 22.71 -9.32
CA GLN A 4 -4.30 23.36 -10.27
C GLN A 4 -4.62 24.85 -10.46
N ASN A 5 -5.90 25.22 -10.45
CA ASN A 5 -6.30 26.63 -10.47
C ASN A 5 -6.06 27.32 -9.13
N GLU A 6 -6.21 26.62 -8.00
CA GLU A 6 -5.82 27.11 -6.68
C GLU A 6 -4.30 27.29 -6.59
N ALA A 7 -3.52 26.33 -7.08
CA ALA A 7 -2.07 26.47 -7.22
C ALA A 7 -1.69 27.63 -8.14
N ALA A 8 -2.34 27.79 -9.31
CA ALA A 8 -2.08 28.91 -10.22
C ALA A 8 -2.42 30.26 -9.58
N ARG A 9 -3.55 30.35 -8.84
CA ARG A 9 -3.95 31.53 -8.07
C ARG A 9 -2.95 31.87 -6.98
N ASN A 10 -2.50 30.86 -6.23
CA ASN A 10 -1.49 31.00 -5.17
C ASN A 10 -0.11 31.37 -5.74
N SER A 11 0.23 30.87 -6.93
CA SER A 11 1.47 31.17 -7.65
C SER A 11 1.39 32.40 -8.56
N LYS A 12 0.27 33.13 -8.59
CA LYS A 12 0.01 34.32 -9.43
C LYS A 12 0.19 34.07 -10.95
N VAL A 13 -0.01 32.85 -11.39
CA VAL A 13 0.00 32.46 -12.81
C VAL A 13 -1.44 32.42 -13.33
N LYS A 14 -1.63 32.69 -14.62
CA LYS A 14 -2.95 32.63 -15.27
C LYS A 14 -3.61 31.26 -15.03
N GLU A 15 -4.88 31.28 -14.62
CA GLU A 15 -5.69 30.07 -14.44
C GLU A 15 -5.82 29.34 -15.79
N ASN A 16 -5.42 28.07 -15.82
CA ASN A 16 -5.39 27.27 -17.04
C ASN A 16 -6.75 26.66 -17.39
N PHE A 17 -7.68 26.56 -16.43
CA PHE A 17 -9.00 25.95 -16.63
C PHE A 17 -10.13 26.96 -16.41
N SER A 18 -11.09 27.04 -17.32
CA SER A 18 -12.29 27.87 -17.15
C SER A 18 -13.20 27.27 -16.06
N LYS A 19 -13.94 28.12 -15.35
CA LYS A 19 -14.93 27.69 -14.34
C LYS A 19 -15.99 26.75 -14.94
N GLU A 20 -16.29 26.92 -16.22
CA GLU A 20 -17.23 26.10 -16.98
C GLU A 20 -16.69 24.68 -17.23
N ASN A 21 -15.40 24.54 -17.57
CA ASN A 21 -14.75 23.23 -17.73
C ASN A 21 -14.61 22.47 -16.40
N ILE A 22 -14.39 23.19 -15.30
CA ILE A 22 -14.37 22.60 -13.96
C ILE A 22 -15.75 22.02 -13.60
N LYS A 23 -16.82 22.76 -13.92
CA LYS A 23 -18.19 22.29 -13.70
C LYS A 23 -18.50 21.07 -14.57
N LEU A 24 -18.16 21.11 -15.86
CA LEU A 24 -18.33 19.97 -16.78
C LEU A 24 -17.60 18.72 -16.29
N TRP A 25 -16.40 18.85 -15.74
CA TRP A 25 -15.65 17.73 -15.18
C TRP A 25 -16.24 17.18 -13.87
N ARG A 26 -16.83 18.04 -13.02
CA ARG A 26 -17.56 17.59 -11.82
C ARG A 26 -18.82 16.84 -12.19
N ASP A 27 -19.59 17.39 -13.12
CA ASP A 27 -20.89 16.83 -13.53
C ASP A 27 -20.72 15.51 -14.30
N ASN A 28 -19.55 15.27 -14.90
CA ASN A 28 -19.19 14.01 -15.58
C ASN A 28 -18.25 13.10 -14.77
N GLN A 29 -18.06 13.34 -13.46
CA GLN A 29 -17.31 12.40 -12.60
C GLN A 29 -18.00 11.03 -12.61
N GLY A 30 -17.32 10.00 -13.14
CA GLY A 30 -17.85 8.64 -13.28
C GLY A 30 -18.55 8.34 -14.61
N GLY A 31 -18.45 9.23 -15.60
CA GLY A 31 -18.86 8.99 -16.99
C GLY A 31 -17.88 8.10 -17.76
N ASP A 32 -17.76 8.31 -19.07
CA ASP A 32 -16.85 7.54 -19.94
C ASP A 32 -15.38 7.68 -19.48
N PRO A 33 -14.71 6.58 -19.04
CA PRO A 33 -13.32 6.59 -18.58
C PRO A 33 -12.31 7.08 -19.63
N LEU A 34 -12.66 7.02 -20.93
CA LEU A 34 -11.83 7.52 -22.03
C LEU A 34 -11.90 9.04 -22.20
N LEU A 35 -13.03 9.65 -21.88
CA LEU A 35 -13.24 11.11 -22.02
C LEU A 35 -12.90 11.87 -20.73
N TRP A 36 -13.06 11.22 -19.58
CA TRP A 36 -12.88 11.85 -18.26
C TRP A 36 -12.12 10.93 -17.28
N PRO A 37 -10.82 10.67 -17.50
CA PRO A 37 -10.03 9.80 -16.64
C PRO A 37 -9.89 10.43 -15.24
N ASN A 38 -10.79 10.07 -14.33
CA ASN A 38 -10.79 10.43 -12.92
C ASN A 38 -10.33 9.24 -12.06
N MET A 39 -9.41 8.43 -12.59
CA MET A 39 -8.87 7.25 -11.90
C MET A 39 -8.22 7.66 -10.57
N ASP A 40 -8.72 7.09 -9.48
CA ASP A 40 -8.08 7.23 -8.19
C ASP A 40 -6.85 6.33 -8.14
N TRP A 41 -5.68 6.93 -8.40
CA TRP A 41 -4.41 6.21 -8.37
C TRP A 41 -4.08 5.63 -7.00
N MET A 42 -4.64 6.17 -5.90
CA MET A 42 -4.44 5.61 -4.57
C MET A 42 -5.15 4.26 -4.46
N ASP A 43 -6.43 4.21 -4.83
CA ASP A 43 -7.22 2.97 -4.82
C ASP A 43 -6.72 1.97 -5.87
N ALA A 44 -6.26 2.45 -7.02
CA ALA A 44 -5.72 1.60 -8.08
C ALA A 44 -4.34 1.00 -7.77
N THR A 45 -3.51 1.69 -6.98
CA THR A 45 -2.14 1.24 -6.67
C THR A 45 -2.05 0.45 -5.37
N PHE A 46 -2.86 0.84 -4.38
CA PHE A 46 -2.78 0.28 -3.04
C PHE A 46 -3.99 -0.59 -2.73
N ARG A 47 -3.73 -1.77 -2.18
CA ARG A 47 -4.76 -2.70 -1.71
C ARG A 47 -4.69 -2.93 -0.21
N ASN A 48 -5.82 -3.27 0.37
CA ASN A 48 -5.87 -3.85 1.71
C ASN A 48 -5.32 -5.28 1.68
N THR A 49 -4.41 -5.59 2.59
CA THR A 49 -3.76 -6.90 2.69
C THR A 49 -3.71 -7.36 4.14
N HIS A 50 -3.69 -8.67 4.34
CA HIS A 50 -3.57 -9.29 5.66
C HIS A 50 -2.21 -10.00 5.76
N THR A 51 -1.50 -9.72 6.84
CA THR A 51 -0.20 -10.34 7.14
C THR A 51 -0.38 -11.41 8.21
N PHE A 52 0.19 -12.59 7.97
CA PHE A 52 0.16 -13.71 8.91
C PHE A 52 1.57 -14.06 9.38
N ASN A 53 1.73 -14.28 10.69
CA ASN A 53 2.99 -14.76 11.26
C ASN A 53 2.70 -15.90 12.25
N HIS A 54 3.35 -17.04 12.03
CA HIS A 54 3.27 -18.23 12.88
C HIS A 54 4.64 -18.51 13.47
N ASN A 55 4.71 -18.62 14.80
CA ASN A 55 5.93 -18.97 15.50
C ASN A 55 5.71 -20.15 16.43
N VAL A 56 6.55 -21.17 16.30
CA VAL A 56 6.57 -22.33 17.18
C VAL A 56 7.99 -22.49 17.70
N SER A 57 8.14 -22.58 19.02
CA SER A 57 9.45 -22.76 19.65
C SER A 57 9.39 -23.81 20.74
N ALA A 58 10.46 -24.61 20.84
CA ALA A 58 10.69 -25.55 21.92
C ALA A 58 12.05 -25.25 22.54
N GLN A 59 12.09 -25.22 23.87
CA GLN A 59 13.31 -25.04 24.65
C GLN A 59 13.44 -26.15 25.68
N GLY A 60 14.64 -26.68 25.87
CA GLY A 60 14.87 -27.79 26.77
C GLY A 60 16.35 -27.99 27.08
N GLY A 61 16.66 -28.35 28.32
CA GLY A 61 18.04 -28.48 28.77
C GLY A 61 18.15 -28.84 30.24
N THR A 62 19.33 -29.30 30.65
CA THR A 62 19.73 -29.54 32.05
C THR A 62 20.74 -28.47 32.48
N ASP A 63 21.23 -28.51 33.72
CA ASP A 63 22.21 -27.52 34.23
C ASP A 63 23.51 -27.43 33.41
N LYS A 64 23.78 -28.43 32.55
CA LYS A 64 25.00 -28.51 31.74
C LYS A 64 24.78 -28.30 30.23
N ILE A 65 23.53 -28.35 29.73
CA ILE A 65 23.22 -28.27 28.29
C ILE A 65 21.91 -27.52 28.10
N ARG A 66 21.85 -26.53 27.21
CA ARG A 66 20.64 -25.73 26.93
C ARG A 66 20.34 -25.69 25.44
N ASN A 67 19.37 -26.47 25.00
CA ASN A 67 18.95 -26.49 23.60
C ASN A 67 17.71 -25.62 23.39
N PHE A 68 17.69 -24.94 22.25
CA PHE A 68 16.57 -24.16 21.76
C PHE A 68 16.35 -24.45 20.27
N MET A 69 15.10 -24.70 19.91
CA MET A 69 14.66 -24.85 18.53
C MET A 69 13.46 -23.94 18.30
N SER A 70 13.45 -23.22 17.19
CA SER A 70 12.25 -22.47 16.77
C SER A 70 12.07 -22.47 15.27
N PHE A 71 10.81 -22.48 14.87
CA PHE A 71 10.34 -22.32 13.50
C PHE A 71 9.45 -21.07 13.41
N ASN A 72 9.69 -20.24 12.39
CA ASN A 72 8.84 -19.11 12.07
C ASN A 72 8.43 -19.18 10.60
N TYR A 73 7.14 -18.99 10.34
CA TYR A 73 6.59 -18.78 9.00
C TYR A 73 5.89 -17.42 8.96
N SER A 74 6.27 -16.57 8.01
CA SER A 74 5.69 -15.24 7.82
C SER A 74 5.23 -15.08 6.39
N ASN A 75 3.98 -14.65 6.19
CA ASN A 75 3.42 -14.32 4.89
C ASN A 75 2.92 -12.86 4.90
N SER A 76 3.52 -12.02 4.08
CA SER A 76 3.19 -10.59 3.96
C SER A 76 2.99 -10.23 2.49
N PRO A 77 1.74 -10.19 1.97
CA PRO A 77 1.47 -10.02 0.54
C PRO A 77 1.77 -8.61 -0.02
N GLY A 78 2.14 -7.64 0.82
CA GLY A 78 2.42 -6.27 0.41
C GLY A 78 1.15 -5.48 0.04
N ILE A 79 1.21 -4.16 0.20
CA ILE A 79 0.12 -3.23 -0.13
C ILE A 79 0.09 -2.86 -1.62
N ILE A 80 1.17 -3.14 -2.35
CA ILE A 80 1.29 -2.96 -3.81
C ILE A 80 1.43 -4.33 -4.47
N GLU A 81 0.90 -4.50 -5.67
CA GLU A 81 1.11 -5.71 -6.46
C GLU A 81 2.60 -6.08 -6.58
N ASN A 82 2.88 -7.38 -6.46
CA ASN A 82 4.22 -7.94 -6.60
C ASN A 82 5.30 -7.43 -5.61
N THR A 83 4.89 -6.81 -4.49
CA THR A 83 5.81 -6.39 -3.40
C THR A 83 5.73 -7.28 -2.16
N GLY A 84 4.94 -8.36 -2.23
CA GLY A 84 4.79 -9.32 -1.16
C GLY A 84 6.02 -10.20 -0.95
N TYR A 85 6.19 -10.71 0.27
CA TYR A 85 7.24 -11.66 0.61
C TYR A 85 6.73 -12.74 1.56
N GLU A 86 7.30 -13.93 1.41
CA GLU A 86 7.13 -15.05 2.33
C GLU A 86 8.49 -15.43 2.92
N LYS A 87 8.51 -15.75 4.22
CA LYS A 87 9.74 -16.06 4.94
C LYS A 87 9.57 -17.29 5.81
N TYR A 88 10.52 -18.21 5.66
CA TYR A 88 10.68 -19.39 6.51
C TYR A 88 11.97 -19.21 7.31
N GLN A 89 11.90 -19.35 8.63
CA GLN A 89 13.08 -19.29 9.48
C GLN A 89 13.12 -20.51 10.40
N LEU A 90 14.28 -21.17 10.41
CA LEU A 90 14.62 -22.19 11.37
C LEU A 90 15.78 -21.67 12.21
N ARG A 91 15.67 -21.76 13.53
CA ARG A 91 16.74 -21.42 14.47
C ARG A 91 16.99 -22.59 15.39
N LEU A 92 18.26 -22.93 15.53
CA LEU A 92 18.78 -23.93 16.46
C LEU A 92 19.88 -23.25 17.29
N ASN A 93 19.75 -23.28 18.61
CA ASN A 93 20.83 -22.91 19.52
C ASN A 93 21.09 -24.08 20.48
N SER A 94 22.36 -24.29 20.83
CA SER A 94 22.88 -25.35 21.71
C SER A 94 23.51 -24.80 22.98
#